data_AF-A0A846W1V8-F1
#
_entry.id   AF-A0A846W1V8-F1
#
_cell.length_a   1.000
_cell.length_b   1.000
_cell.length_c   1.000
_cell.angle_alpha   90.00
_cell.angle_beta   90.00
_cell.angle_gamma   90.00
#
_symmetry.space_group_name_H-M   'P 1'
#
loop_
_entity.id
_entity.type
_entity.pdbx_description
1 polymer ?
#
loop_
_entity_poly.entity_id
_entity_poly.type
_entity_poly.pdbx_seq_one_letter_code
_entity_poly.pdbx_strand_id
1 'polypeptide(L)' 'MSSVRMEFAACVTAALVFVCDVAAHRPGAVAVYPGRCTGLPRLPNERLYLQP' A
#
# COMPACT_ATOMS: atom_id res chain seq x y z
N MET A 1 -14.90 15.50 -12.32
CA MET A 1 -14.14 14.24 -12.26
C MET A 1 -13.37 14.21 -10.96
N SER A 2 -13.86 13.51 -9.95
CA SER A 2 -13.19 13.37 -8.65
C SER A 2 -12.28 12.15 -8.68
N SER A 3 -10.96 12.35 -8.70
CA SER A 3 -10.01 11.27 -8.43
C SER A 3 -9.99 10.99 -6.93
N VAL A 4 -10.13 9.73 -6.54
CA VAL A 4 -10.02 9.30 -5.15
C VAL A 4 -8.56 8.89 -4.91
N ARG A 5 -7.90 9.54 -3.94
CA ARG A 5 -6.55 9.19 -3.50
C ARG A 5 -6.65 8.57 -2.10
N MET A 6 -5.98 7.45 -1.92
CA MET A 6 -5.87 6.77 -0.62
C MET A 6 -4.40 6.55 -0.31
N GLU A 7 -4.02 6.68 0.95
CA GLU A 7 -2.65 6.53 1.42
C GLU A 7 -2.62 5.51 2.57
N PHE A 8 -1.70 4.56 2.48
CA PHE A 8 -1.55 3.49 3.45
C PHE A 8 -0.09 3.32 3.83
N ALA A 9 0.14 2.95 5.09
CA ALA A 9 1.41 2.42 5.54
C ALA A 9 1.49 0.92 5.22
N ALA A 10 2.62 0.47 4.72
CA ALA A 10 2.90 -0.96 4.51
C ALA A 10 4.38 -1.26 4.75
N CYS A 11 4.70 -2.51 5.09
CA CYS A 11 6.04 -3.04 5.02
C CYS A 11 6.46 -3.16 3.55
N VAL A 12 7.77 -3.22 3.31
CA VAL A 12 8.33 -3.22 1.95
C VAL A 12 7.72 -4.35 1.10
N THR A 13 7.62 -5.56 1.64
CA THR A 13 7.06 -6.71 0.93
C THR A 13 5.59 -6.50 0.55
N ALA A 14 4.76 -6.00 1.46
CA ALA A 14 3.35 -5.75 1.20
C ALA A 14 3.15 -4.64 0.16
N ALA A 15 3.97 -3.58 0.19
CA ALA A 15 3.96 -2.53 -0.81
C ALA A 15 4.29 -3.08 -2.22
N LEU A 16 5.31 -3.93 -2.34
CA LEU A 16 5.71 -4.53 -3.62
C LEU A 16 4.62 -5.45 -4.18
N VAL A 17 4.04 -6.32 -3.34
CA VAL A 17 2.94 -7.21 -3.76
C VAL A 17 1.74 -6.38 -4.24
N PHE A 18 1.38 -5.32 -3.52
CA PHE A 18 0.28 -4.45 -3.90
C PHE A 18 0.50 -3.76 -5.26
N VAL A 19 1.72 -3.27 -5.54
CA VAL A 19 2.04 -2.66 -6.85
C VAL A 19 1.84 -3.66 -7.98
N CYS A 20 2.34 -4.88 -7.83
CA CYS A 20 2.17 -5.94 -8.84
C CYS A 20 0.69 -6.29 -9.05
N ASP A 21 -0.07 -6.42 -7.96
CA ASP A 21 -1.49 -6.76 -8.02
C ASP A 21 -2.33 -5.67 -8.69
N VAL A 22 -2.09 -4.41 -8.36
CA VAL A 22 -2.77 -3.28 -9.01
C VAL A 22 -2.40 -3.20 -10.48
N ALA A 23 -1.12 -3.32 -10.83
CA ALA A 23 -0.69 -3.31 -12.23
C ALA A 23 -1.34 -4.44 -13.06
N ALA A 24 -1.58 -5.60 -12.45
CA ALA A 24 -2.22 -6.74 -13.11
C ALA A 24 -3.74 -6.56 -13.28
N HIS A 25 -4.43 -5.92 -12.34
CA HIS A 25 -5.89 -5.94 -12.27
C HIS A 25 -6.59 -4.61 -12.49
N ARG A 26 -5.91 -3.46 -12.32
CA ARG A 26 -6.54 -2.14 -12.40
C ARG A 26 -5.67 -1.09 -13.09
N PRO A 27 -6.20 -0.37 -14.10
CA PRO A 27 -5.53 0.82 -14.61
C PRO A 27 -5.53 1.91 -13.54
N GLY A 28 -4.34 2.26 -13.04
CA GLY A 28 -4.17 3.27 -12.00
C GLY A 28 -2.69 3.56 -11.73
N ALA A 29 -2.41 4.73 -11.15
CA ALA A 29 -1.06 5.10 -10.72
C ALA A 29 -0.87 4.73 -9.26
N VAL A 30 0.14 3.90 -8.97
CA VAL A 30 0.59 3.58 -7.61
C VAL A 30 1.97 4.17 -7.43
N ALA A 31 2.19 4.85 -6.30
CA ALA A 31 3.49 5.39 -5.92
C ALA A 31 3.88 4.87 -4.54
N VAL A 32 5.15 4.47 -4.39
CA VAL A 32 5.73 4.01 -3.13
C VAL A 32 6.71 5.05 -2.65
N TYR A 33 6.51 5.56 -1.44
CA TYR A 33 7.39 6.55 -0.81
C TYR A 33 8.04 5.95 0.44
N PRO A 34 9.38 5.83 0.50
CA PRO A 34 10.07 5.49 1.73
C PRO A 34 10.03 6.70 2.67
N GLY A 35 9.42 6.58 3.85
CA GLY A 35 9.29 7.70 4.78
C GLY A 35 8.54 7.35 6.06
N ARG A 36 8.30 8.36 6.89
CA ARG A 36 7.47 8.20 8.09
C ARG A 36 6.01 8.02 7.68
N CYS A 37 5.42 6.88 8.06
CA CYS A 37 4.02 6.58 7.80
C CYS A 37 3.11 6.82 9.03
N THR A 38 3.53 7.68 9.96
CA THR A 38 2.80 7.95 11.21
C THR A 38 1.42 8.55 10.91
N GLY A 39 0.37 7.93 11.45
CA GLY A 39 -1.02 8.37 11.26
C GLY A 39 -1.72 7.81 10.03
N LEU A 40 -1.01 7.07 9.16
CA LEU A 40 -1.63 6.37 8.04
C LEU A 40 -2.20 5.01 8.47
N PRO A 41 -3.37 4.60 7.93
CA PRO A 41 -3.88 3.24 8.14
C PRO A 41 -2.93 2.23 7.51
N ARG A 42 -2.87 1.01 8.08
CA ARG A 42 -2.15 -0.09 7.45
C ARG A 42 -2.87 -0.56 6.19
N LEU A 43 -2.11 -1.05 5.22
CA LEU A 43 -2.68 -1.62 4.01
C LEU A 43 -3.61 -2.81 4.38
N PRO A 44 -4.87 -2.85 3.90
CA PRO A 44 -5.87 -3.80 4.41
C PRO A 44 -5.50 -5.28 4.32
N ASN A 45 -4.74 -5.67 3.29
CA ASN A 45 -4.32 -7.06 3.06
C ASN A 45 -2.90 -7.35 3.58
N GLU A 46 -2.34 -6.43 4.38
CA GLU A 46 -1.03 -6.63 4.94
C GLU A 46 -1.04 -7.66 6.06
N ARG A 47 -0.27 -8.73 5.87
CA ARG A 47 -0.01 -9.74 6.91
C ARG A 47 1.19 -9.29 7.74
N LEU A 48 0.92 -8.55 8.82
CA LEU A 48 1.92 -8.35 9.86
C LEU A 48 2.00 -9.63 10.68
N TYR A 49 3.15 -10.29 10.65
CA TYR A 49 3.46 -11.35 11.61
C TYR A 49 3.65 -10.69 12.98
N LEU A 50 2.55 -10.49 13.70
CA LEU A 50 2.53 -10.00 15.09
C LEU A 50 2.75 -11.18 16.03
N GLN A 51 3.90 -11.87 15.93
CA GLN A 51 4.34 -12.78 16.98
C GLN A 51 5.84 -12.58 17.23
N PRO A 52 6.28 -12.63 18.51
CA PRO A 52 7.69 -12.62 18.87
C PRO A 52 8.46 -13.81 18.26
#